data_AF-S4NL90-F1
#
_entry.id   AF-S4NL90-F1
#
_cell.length_a   1.000
_cell.length_b   1.000
_cell.length_c   1.000
_cell.angle_alpha   90.00
_cell.angle_beta   90.00
_cell.angle_gamma   90.00
#
_symmetry.space_group_name_H-M   'P 1'
#
loop_
_entity.id
_entity.type
_entity.pdbx_description
1 polymer ?
#
loop_
_entity_poly.entity_id
_entity_poly.type
_entity_poly.pdbx_seq_one_letter_code
_entity_poly.pdbx_strand_id
1 'polypeptide(L)'
;AGDLLQYIEGHFDTAVGDKQEAASYSAIAEKIGSKPDNVLFLTDIVKEAEAARTAGLHAVLVSREGNAPLPSEATESFTVIHSLGQLTSNKRKTDPQEEQPAKVPKTDLSTDVKTTAEAEKAKKETSTEGKLNEPEKKK
;
A
#
# COMPACT_ATOMS: atom_id res chain seq x y z
N ALA A 1 20.86 25.16 5.58
CA ALA A 1 19.91 24.66 4.58
C ALA A 1 20.23 23.19 4.34
N GLY A 2 19.24 22.31 4.52
CA GLY A 2 19.45 20.86 4.53
C GLY A 2 18.39 20.09 5.31
N ASP A 3 17.25 20.72 5.60
CA ASP A 3 16.15 20.06 6.29
C ASP A 3 15.30 19.28 5.28
N LEU A 4 15.27 17.95 5.46
CA LEU A 4 14.57 17.00 4.61
C LEU A 4 13.19 16.63 5.17
N LEU A 5 12.82 17.10 6.36
CA LEU A 5 11.58 16.71 7.03
C LEU A 5 10.34 17.05 6.19
N GLN A 6 10.40 18.10 5.37
CA GLN A 6 9.32 18.46 4.44
C GLN A 6 8.99 17.36 3.40
N TYR A 7 9.91 16.43 3.14
CA TYR A 7 9.72 15.33 2.20
C TYR A 7 9.34 14.01 2.90
N ILE A 8 9.22 14.02 4.23
CA ILE A 8 8.90 12.85 5.04
C ILE A 8 7.53 13.04 5.67
N GLU A 9 6.54 12.25 5.23
CA GLU A 9 5.16 12.38 5.70
C GLU A 9 4.92 11.73 7.06
N GLY A 10 5.77 10.81 7.49
CA GLY A 10 5.59 10.07 8.75
C GLY A 10 6.82 9.30 9.19
N HIS A 11 6.82 8.92 10.47
CA HIS A 11 7.87 8.12 11.08
C HIS A 11 7.22 6.92 11.80
N PHE A 12 7.83 5.75 11.62
CA PHE A 12 7.44 4.52 12.31
C PHE A 12 8.64 3.99 13.06
N ASP A 13 8.42 3.61 14.31
CA ASP A 13 9.42 3.04 15.21
C ASP A 13 8.90 1.71 15.79
N THR A 14 9.69 1.09 16.65
CA THR A 14 9.40 -0.16 17.38
C THR A 14 8.08 -0.15 18.16
N ALA A 15 7.47 1.02 18.38
CA ALA A 15 6.12 1.14 18.92
C ALA A 15 5.03 0.49 18.04
N VAL A 16 5.31 0.25 16.76
CA VAL A 16 4.37 -0.44 15.84
C VAL A 16 4.55 -1.96 15.87
N GLY A 17 5.67 -2.45 16.40
CA GLY A 17 6.01 -3.86 16.48
C GLY A 17 7.45 -4.13 16.04
N ASP A 18 7.86 -5.39 16.13
CA ASP A 18 9.21 -5.81 15.72
C ASP A 18 9.39 -5.76 14.20
N LYS A 19 10.58 -5.36 13.75
CA LYS A 19 10.91 -5.22 12.32
C LYS A 19 10.96 -6.56 11.57
N GLN A 20 10.93 -7.68 12.29
CA GLN A 20 10.93 -9.02 11.70
C GLN A 20 9.52 -9.65 11.68
N GLU A 21 8.52 -8.95 12.20
CA GLU A 21 7.14 -9.44 12.21
C GLU A 21 6.33 -8.83 11.07
N ALA A 22 5.63 -9.67 10.31
CA ALA A 22 4.77 -9.23 9.21
C ALA A 22 3.64 -8.30 9.69
N ALA A 23 3.12 -8.51 10.90
CA ALA A 23 2.04 -7.71 11.49
C ALA A 23 2.41 -6.22 11.59
N SER A 24 3.68 -5.91 11.90
CA SER A 24 4.18 -4.54 11.96
C SER A 24 4.02 -3.82 10.63
N TYR A 25 4.32 -4.49 9.52
CA TYR A 25 4.22 -3.91 8.18
C TYR A 25 2.78 -3.74 7.71
N SER A 26 1.89 -4.69 8.06
CA SER A 26 0.45 -4.53 7.83
C SER A 26 -0.10 -3.32 8.58
N ALA A 27 0.26 -3.15 9.85
CA ALA A 27 -0.15 -1.99 10.65
C ALA A 27 0.41 -0.66 10.12
N ILE A 28 1.64 -0.66 9.59
CA ILE A 28 2.21 0.52 8.90
C ILE A 28 1.39 0.86 7.66
N ALA A 29 1.08 -0.11 6.80
CA ALA A 29 0.27 0.11 5.59
C ALA A 29 -1.12 0.67 5.94
N GLU A 30 -1.76 0.14 6.98
CA GLU A 30 -3.04 0.64 7.51
C GLU A 30 -2.94 2.08 8.01
N LYS A 31 -1.88 2.43 8.76
CA LYS A 31 -1.64 3.80 9.24
C LYS A 31 -1.37 4.79 8.11
N ILE A 32 -0.71 4.34 7.05
CA ILE A 32 -0.49 5.13 5.82
C ILE A 32 -1.81 5.27 5.03
N GLY A 33 -2.80 4.41 5.27
CA GLY A 33 -4.05 4.38 4.51
C GLY A 33 -3.88 3.83 3.10
N SER A 34 -2.84 3.02 2.87
CA SER A 34 -2.51 2.43 1.58
C SER A 34 -2.66 0.91 1.61
N LYS A 35 -2.98 0.31 0.46
CA LYS A 35 -2.94 -1.15 0.32
C LYS A 35 -1.48 -1.63 0.43
N PRO A 36 -1.21 -2.78 1.07
CA PRO A 36 0.13 -3.37 1.16
C PRO A 36 0.86 -3.42 -0.19
N ASP A 37 0.18 -3.86 -1.25
CA ASP A 37 0.74 -3.94 -2.61
C ASP A 37 1.15 -2.59 -3.21
N ASN A 38 0.68 -1.46 -2.69
CA ASN A 38 1.09 -0.13 -3.16
C ASN A 38 2.32 0.40 -2.41
N VAL A 39 2.82 -0.32 -1.40
CA VAL A 39 3.93 0.11 -0.56
C VAL A 39 5.20 -0.64 -0.97
N LEU A 40 6.25 0.14 -1.28
CA LEU A 40 7.58 -0.37 -1.52
C LEU A 40 8.46 -0.14 -0.29
N PHE A 41 8.92 -1.24 0.31
CA PHE A 41 9.85 -1.26 1.42
C PHE A 41 11.28 -1.49 0.94
N LEU A 42 12.21 -0.66 1.46
CA LEU A 42 13.63 -0.69 1.12
C LEU A 42 14.44 -0.98 2.40
N THR A 43 15.16 -2.09 2.44
CA THR A 43 15.97 -2.48 3.61
C THR A 43 17.26 -3.17 3.16
N ASP A 44 18.29 -3.12 3.98
CA ASP A 44 19.51 -3.92 3.81
C ASP A 44 19.43 -5.28 4.51
N ILE A 45 18.39 -5.53 5.32
CA ILE A 45 18.23 -6.75 6.11
C ILE A 45 17.22 -7.68 5.45
N VAL A 46 17.67 -8.89 5.10
CA VAL A 46 16.84 -9.92 4.45
C VAL A 46 15.60 -10.28 5.26
N LYS A 47 15.75 -10.46 6.58
CA LYS A 47 14.63 -10.83 7.46
C LYS A 47 13.51 -9.79 7.47
N GLU A 48 13.87 -8.50 7.38
CA GLU A 48 12.88 -7.42 7.30
C GLU A 48 12.17 -7.42 5.94
N ALA A 49 12.91 -7.67 4.86
CA ALA A 49 12.34 -7.79 3.51
C ALA A 49 11.36 -8.98 3.41
N GLU A 50 11.69 -10.11 4.02
CA GLU A 50 10.81 -11.29 4.10
C GLU A 50 9.54 -11.01 4.90
N ALA A 51 9.66 -10.32 6.04
CA ALA A 51 8.51 -9.92 6.85
C ALA A 51 7.59 -8.96 6.08
N ALA A 52 8.14 -7.96 5.39
CA ALA A 52 7.39 -7.05 4.53
C ALA A 52 6.69 -7.79 3.38
N ARG A 53 7.38 -8.73 2.71
CA ARG A 53 6.79 -9.55 1.65
C ARG A 53 5.65 -10.42 2.16
N THR A 54 5.80 -10.99 3.34
CA THR A 54 4.76 -11.81 3.99
C THR A 54 3.52 -10.98 4.35
N ALA A 55 3.70 -9.70 4.68
CA ALA A 55 2.63 -8.75 4.91
C ALA A 55 1.97 -8.22 3.62
N GLY A 56 2.45 -8.63 2.44
CA GLY A 56 1.92 -8.22 1.14
C GLY A 56 2.54 -6.94 0.57
N LEU A 57 3.64 -6.43 1.15
CA LEU A 57 4.35 -5.27 0.62
C LEU A 57 5.35 -5.70 -0.45
N HIS A 58 5.67 -4.78 -1.37
CA HIS A 58 6.84 -4.94 -2.21
C HIS A 58 8.10 -4.69 -1.38
N ALA A 59 9.11 -5.55 -1.51
CA ALA A 59 10.37 -5.41 -0.80
C ALA A 59 11.56 -5.46 -1.75
N VAL A 60 12.50 -4.54 -1.57
CA VAL A 60 13.74 -4.43 -2.36
C VAL A 60 14.91 -4.32 -1.40
N LEU A 61 15.98 -5.06 -1.69
CA LEU A 61 17.19 -5.04 -0.88
C LEU A 61 18.11 -3.92 -1.34
N VAL A 62 18.64 -3.15 -0.39
CA VAL A 62 19.59 -2.08 -0.66
C VAL A 62 20.98 -2.51 -0.21
N SER A 63 21.86 -2.77 -1.17
CA SER A 63 23.26 -3.10 -0.93
C SER A 63 24.11 -1.84 -0.96
N ARG A 64 24.82 -1.56 0.14
CA ARG A 64 25.76 -0.43 0.24
C ARG A 64 27.11 -0.94 0.75
N GLU A 65 28.17 -0.21 0.42
CA GLU A 65 29.48 -0.46 1.01
C GLU A 65 29.40 -0.35 2.54
N GLY A 66 29.82 -1.42 3.23
CA GLY A 66 29.74 -1.53 4.69
C GLY A 66 28.57 -2.37 5.23
N ASN A 67 27.60 -2.74 4.39
CA ASN A 67 26.53 -3.65 4.81
C ASN A 67 27.03 -5.10 4.89
N ALA A 68 26.34 -5.91 5.69
CA ALA A 68 26.60 -7.35 5.73
C ALA A 68 26.38 -7.97 4.34
N PRO A 69 27.18 -8.99 3.95
CA PRO A 69 27.00 -9.66 2.68
C PRO A 69 25.60 -10.29 2.62
N LEU A 70 24.87 -9.97 1.56
CA LEU A 70 23.58 -10.59 1.32
C LEU A 70 23.79 -12.07 0.95
N PRO A 71 23.01 -13.01 1.52
CA PRO A 71 23.08 -14.41 1.15
C PRO A 71 22.58 -14.58 -0.30
N SER A 72 23.19 -15.52 -1.03
CA SER A 72 22.88 -15.74 -2.46
C SER A 72 21.38 -15.97 -2.71
N GLU A 73 20.72 -16.70 -1.82
CA GLU A 73 19.29 -17.01 -1.92
C GLU A 73 18.39 -15.76 -1.81
N ALA A 74 18.81 -14.75 -1.03
CA ALA A 74 18.11 -13.48 -0.97
C ALA A 74 18.33 -12.65 -2.24
N THR A 75 19.52 -12.71 -2.84
CA THR A 75 19.80 -12.00 -4.10
C THR A 75 19.07 -12.60 -5.30
N GLU A 76 18.69 -13.89 -5.22
CA GLU A 76 17.82 -14.55 -6.22
C GLU A 76 16.34 -14.24 -5.99
N SER A 77 15.93 -14.10 -4.73
CA SER A 77 14.52 -13.90 -4.35
C SER A 77 14.06 -12.44 -4.37
N PHE A 78 14.98 -11.49 -4.18
CA PHE A 78 14.68 -10.06 -4.09
C PHE A 78 15.48 -9.27 -5.12
N THR A 79 14.87 -8.17 -5.59
CA THR A 79 15.62 -7.19 -6.37
C THR A 79 16.62 -6.49 -5.45
N VAL A 80 17.89 -6.45 -5.85
CA VAL A 80 18.96 -5.76 -5.13
C VAL A 80 19.35 -4.49 -5.87
N ILE A 81 19.28 -3.35 -5.19
CA ILE A 81 19.72 -2.06 -5.71
C ILE A 81 20.92 -1.55 -4.92
N HIS A 82 21.78 -0.79 -5.61
CA HIS A 82 22.95 -0.16 -4.98
C HIS A 82 22.76 1.37 -4.81
N SER A 83 21.71 1.91 -5.42
CA SER A 83 21.36 3.33 -5.36
C SER A 83 19.87 3.50 -5.58
N LEU A 84 19.26 4.48 -4.89
CA LEU A 84 17.85 4.81 -5.07
C LEU A 84 17.54 5.31 -6.48
N GLY A 85 18.53 5.81 -7.23
CA GLY A 85 18.37 6.17 -8.64
C GLY A 85 18.00 4.99 -9.54
N GLN A 86 18.20 3.75 -9.10
CA GLN A 86 17.82 2.56 -9.87
C GLN A 86 16.30 2.32 -9.86
N LEU A 87 15.55 2.94 -8.95
CA LEU A 87 14.10 2.80 -8.84
C LEU A 87 13.32 3.52 -9.95
N THR A 88 13.89 4.58 -10.53
CA THR A 88 13.18 5.44 -11.51
C THR A 88 13.23 4.93 -12.95
N SER A 89 14.01 3.88 -13.22
CA SER A 89 14.28 3.41 -14.58
C SER A 89 13.16 2.60 -15.21
N ASN A 90 12.07 2.33 -14.48
CA ASN A 90 10.94 1.58 -15.02
C ASN A 90 10.06 2.48 -15.90
N LYS A 91 10.02 2.17 -17.20
CA LYS A 91 8.95 2.57 -18.10
C LYS A 91 7.62 2.08 -17.52
N ARG A 92 6.90 2.96 -16.82
CA ARG A 92 5.46 2.79 -16.63
C ARG A 92 4.86 2.57 -18.02
N LYS A 93 4.19 1.42 -18.25
CA LYS A 93 3.04 1.44 -19.15
C LYS A 93 2.05 2.37 -18.45
N THR A 94 2.11 3.65 -18.81
CA THR A 94 1.07 4.59 -18.51
C THR A 94 -0.21 4.02 -19.10
N ASP A 95 -1.16 3.67 -18.24
CA ASP A 95 -2.55 3.53 -18.64
C ASP A 95 -2.94 4.88 -19.28
N PRO A 96 -3.37 4.93 -20.55
CA PRO A 96 -3.86 6.16 -21.12
C PRO A 96 -5.30 6.33 -20.65
N GLN A 97 -5.52 7.19 -19.65
CA GLN A 97 -6.52 8.26 -19.67
C GLN A 97 -6.85 8.76 -18.26
N GLU A 98 -6.17 9.82 -17.84
CA GLU A 98 -6.83 10.90 -17.11
C GLU A 98 -6.13 12.23 -17.43
N GLU A 99 -6.38 12.74 -18.64
CA GLU A 99 -6.21 14.17 -18.90
C GLU A 99 -7.60 14.77 -19.09
N GLN A 100 -8.03 15.52 -18.07
CA GLN A 100 -8.94 16.64 -18.25
C GLN A 100 -8.15 17.90 -17.85
N PRO A 101 -8.52 19.14 -18.26
CA PRO A 101 -9.54 19.56 -19.22
C PRO A 101 -9.04 20.64 -20.21
N ALA A 102 -9.56 20.73 -21.44
CA ALA A 102 -9.75 22.02 -22.15
C ALA A 102 -10.35 21.84 -23.56
N LYS A 103 -11.65 22.13 -23.69
CA LYS A 103 -12.19 23.19 -24.57
C LYS A 103 -13.67 22.93 -24.83
N VAL A 104 -14.50 23.82 -24.29
CA VAL A 104 -15.85 24.06 -24.79
C VAL A 104 -15.80 24.65 -26.20
N PRO A 105 -16.65 24.16 -27.12
CA PRO A 105 -17.30 25.03 -28.08
C PRO A 105 -18.82 24.99 -27.93
N LYS A 106 -19.43 26.12 -28.33
CA LYS A 106 -20.83 26.50 -28.16
C LYS A 106 -21.73 25.91 -29.27
N THR A 107 -23.04 26.01 -29.03
CA THR A 107 -24.22 25.92 -29.94
C THR A 107 -24.65 24.49 -30.35
N ASP A 108 -25.93 24.12 -30.45
CA ASP A 108 -27.19 24.87 -30.53
C ASP A 108 -28.36 24.06 -29.92
N LEU A 109 -29.42 24.78 -29.59
CA LEU A 109 -30.66 24.35 -28.95
C LEU A 109 -31.51 23.41 -29.84
N SER A 110 -32.08 22.33 -29.29
CA SER A 110 -33.41 21.82 -29.70
C SER A 110 -33.98 20.84 -28.66
N THR A 111 -35.23 21.15 -28.32
CA THR A 111 -36.27 20.54 -27.47
C THR A 111 -36.50 19.03 -27.65
N ASP A 112 -36.84 18.30 -26.58
CA ASP A 112 -38.25 17.96 -26.24
C ASP A 112 -38.33 17.14 -24.93
N VAL A 113 -39.38 17.39 -24.14
CA VAL A 113 -39.66 16.82 -22.81
C VAL A 113 -40.33 15.45 -22.92
N LYS A 114 -39.91 14.45 -22.13
CA LYS A 114 -40.85 13.42 -21.66
C LYS A 114 -40.48 12.80 -20.30
N THR A 115 -41.49 12.86 -19.46
CA THR A 115 -41.71 12.45 -18.06
C THR A 115 -41.64 10.93 -17.78
N THR A 116 -41.70 10.61 -16.47
CA THR A 116 -42.11 9.38 -15.72
C THR A 116 -40.96 8.46 -15.27
N ALA A 117 -40.64 8.41 -13.96
CA ALA A 117 -41.23 7.58 -12.88
C ALA A 117 -40.82 6.10 -13.04
N GLU A 118 -40.49 5.26 -12.07
CA GLU A 118 -40.80 5.12 -10.64
C GLU A 118 -39.83 4.05 -10.04
N ALA A 119 -40.00 3.79 -8.73
CA ALA A 119 -39.38 2.86 -7.77
C ALA A 119 -39.04 1.40 -8.24
N GLU A 120 -38.43 0.48 -7.48
CA GLU A 120 -38.32 0.22 -6.04
C GLU A 120 -37.38 -1.00 -5.79
N LYS A 121 -36.78 -1.09 -4.58
CA LYS A 121 -36.49 -2.33 -3.80
C LYS A 121 -35.45 -3.35 -4.34
N ALA A 122 -34.69 -4.10 -3.54
CA ALA A 122 -34.80 -4.49 -2.14
C ALA A 122 -33.46 -5.00 -1.54
N LYS A 123 -33.30 -4.76 -0.22
CA LYS A 123 -32.83 -5.63 0.87
C LYS A 123 -31.74 -6.69 0.61
N LYS A 124 -30.65 -6.65 1.42
CA LYS A 124 -30.20 -7.76 2.28
C LYS A 124 -29.15 -7.26 3.30
N GLU A 125 -29.56 -6.98 4.55
CA GLU A 125 -29.33 -7.78 5.77
C GLU A 125 -28.16 -7.27 6.63
N THR A 126 -28.57 -6.53 7.66
CA THR A 126 -27.90 -6.32 8.94
C THR A 126 -28.04 -7.56 9.81
N SER A 127 -26.99 -7.96 10.53
CA SER A 127 -27.10 -8.68 11.81
C SER A 127 -25.87 -8.40 12.65
N THR A 128 -26.11 -7.76 13.78
CA THR A 128 -25.18 -7.38 14.84
C THR A 128 -25.47 -8.25 16.06
N GLU A 129 -24.44 -8.42 16.91
CA GLU A 129 -24.46 -8.89 18.32
C GLU A 129 -24.72 -10.39 18.56
N GLY A 130 -24.06 -11.09 19.49
CA GLY A 130 -23.08 -10.72 20.50
C GLY A 130 -23.09 -11.75 21.64
N LYS A 131 -21.90 -12.04 22.22
CA LYS A 131 -21.63 -12.58 23.59
C LYS A 131 -22.18 -14.00 23.91
N LEU A 132 -21.55 -14.89 24.69
CA LEU A 132 -20.72 -14.78 25.89
C LEU A 132 -20.24 -16.20 26.33
N ASN A 133 -19.12 -16.25 27.08
CA ASN A 133 -18.77 -17.18 28.17
C ASN A 133 -17.88 -18.43 27.95
N GLU A 134 -16.71 -18.30 28.60
CA GLU A 134 -15.85 -19.27 29.28
C GLU A 134 -16.61 -20.33 30.11
N PRO A 135 -15.97 -21.49 30.41
CA PRO A 135 -15.53 -21.63 31.81
C PRO A 135 -14.19 -22.36 32.01
N GLU A 136 -13.45 -21.93 33.03
CA GLU A 136 -12.52 -22.76 33.80
C GLU A 136 -13.18 -24.08 34.27
N LYS A 137 -12.44 -25.19 34.20
CA LYS A 137 -12.21 -26.12 35.34
C LYS A 137 -11.27 -27.28 35.03
N LYS A 138 -10.20 -27.33 35.82
CA LYS A 138 -9.59 -28.51 36.48
C LYS A 138 -9.66 -29.87 35.77
N LYS A 139 -8.48 -30.40 35.42
CA LYS A 139 -7.94 -31.62 36.05
C LYS A 139 -6.44 -31.73 35.87
#